data_AF-A0A951JSS9-F1
#
_entry.id   AF-A0A951JSS9-F1
#
_cell.length_a   1.000
_cell.length_b   1.000
_cell.length_c   1.000
_cell.angle_alpha   90.00
_cell.angle_beta   90.00
_cell.angle_gamma   90.00
#
_symmetry.space_group_name_H-M   'P 1'
#
loop_
_entity.id
_entity.type
_entity.pdbx_description
1 polymer ?
#
loop_
_entity_poly.entity_id
_entity_poly.type
_entity_poly.pdbx_seq_one_letter_code
_entity_poly.pdbx_strand_id
1 'polypeptide(L)'
;MKLSAPKPKVPGLLKGLGVTLKTMLTPAVTRQYPHVKPDLAPRTRGVIALMEENCTVCMLCARECPDWCIYIESHKERVPPATEGGRERTRNQLDRFAIDFALCMYCGICIEVCPFDALFWSPEFEYSTYTIGELIHEKERLREWMDTVPPPPPLEEGAEQPPELGAALERANKERQAALAAQRQATEQAARGGPAGPARGAVREDEEIEVEAEVDQDVYQALLAEGKSERVARARAKAAYVRKEKARIRAERAAAGGGA
;
A
#
# COMPACT_ATOMS: atom_id res chain seq x y z
N MET A 1 -64.06 43.16 -5.09
CA MET A 1 -62.76 43.06 -4.39
C MET A 1 -61.65 43.02 -5.45
N LYS A 2 -60.88 44.10 -5.62
CA LYS A 2 -59.71 44.10 -6.51
C LYS A 2 -58.51 43.58 -5.70
N LEU A 3 -58.14 42.32 -5.91
CA LEU A 3 -56.88 41.76 -5.43
C LEU A 3 -55.75 42.40 -6.24
N SER A 4 -55.09 43.39 -5.65
CA SER A 4 -53.85 43.96 -6.20
C SER A 4 -52.76 42.90 -6.11
N ALA A 5 -52.26 42.43 -7.25
CA ALA A 5 -51.15 41.51 -7.30
C ALA A 5 -49.92 42.14 -6.60
N PRO A 6 -49.27 41.47 -5.63
CA PRO A 6 -48.12 42.03 -4.95
C PRO A 6 -47.01 42.27 -5.98
N LYS A 7 -46.53 43.51 -6.06
CA LYS A 7 -45.40 43.88 -6.93
C LYS A 7 -44.23 42.93 -6.63
N PRO A 8 -43.63 42.28 -7.64
CA PRO A 8 -42.55 41.33 -7.40
C PRO A 8 -41.43 42.06 -6.66
N LYS A 9 -40.90 41.44 -5.61
CA LYS A 9 -39.73 41.95 -4.89
C LYS A 9 -38.48 41.74 -5.77
N VAL A 10 -38.41 42.48 -6.89
CA VAL A 10 -37.29 42.54 -7.85
C VAL A 10 -35.91 42.56 -7.17
N PRO A 11 -35.67 43.29 -6.06
CA PRO A 11 -34.36 43.26 -5.39
C PRO A 11 -33.96 41.88 -4.84
N GLY A 12 -34.91 41.00 -4.51
CA GLY A 12 -34.61 39.64 -4.04
C GLY A 12 -34.14 38.72 -5.17
N LEU A 13 -34.82 38.78 -6.32
CA LEU A 13 -34.47 37.97 -7.50
C LEU A 13 -33.08 38.34 -8.04
N LEU A 14 -32.81 39.65 -8.17
CA LEU A 14 -31.51 40.14 -8.65
C LEU A 14 -30.37 39.76 -7.69
N LYS A 15 -30.59 39.84 -6.37
CA LYS A 15 -29.61 39.36 -5.38
C LYS A 15 -29.35 37.86 -5.51
N GLY A 16 -30.39 37.05 -5.71
CA GLY A 16 -30.25 35.60 -5.91
C GLY A 16 -29.48 35.24 -7.20
N LEU A 17 -29.78 35.92 -8.31
CA LEU A 17 -29.02 35.77 -9.56
C LEU A 17 -27.58 36.23 -9.39
N GLY A 18 -27.33 37.30 -8.65
CA GLY A 18 -25.98 37.77 -8.33
C GLY A 18 -25.14 36.75 -7.56
N VAL A 19 -25.74 36.07 -6.57
CA VAL A 19 -25.09 34.95 -5.87
C VAL A 19 -24.79 33.80 -6.84
N THR A 20 -25.76 33.44 -7.68
CA THR A 20 -25.60 32.37 -8.66
C THR A 20 -24.46 32.66 -9.65
N LEU A 21 -24.39 33.89 -10.17
CA LEU A 21 -23.32 34.32 -11.07
C LEU A 21 -21.95 34.30 -10.37
N LYS A 22 -21.88 34.74 -9.11
CA LYS A 22 -20.64 34.65 -8.31
C LYS A 22 -20.19 33.20 -8.14
N THR A 23 -21.11 32.29 -7.81
CA THR A 23 -20.80 30.86 -7.66
C THR A 23 -20.39 30.22 -8.98
N MET A 24 -21.02 30.59 -10.11
CA MET A 24 -20.67 30.09 -11.45
C MET A 24 -19.23 30.41 -11.85
N LEU A 25 -18.69 31.55 -11.40
CA LEU A 25 -17.31 31.98 -11.66
C LEU A 25 -16.30 31.44 -10.62
N THR A 26 -16.77 30.75 -9.58
CA THR A 26 -15.90 30.16 -8.55
C THR A 26 -15.38 28.79 -9.04
N PRO A 27 -14.12 28.41 -8.74
CA PRO A 27 -13.60 27.09 -9.09
C PRO A 27 -14.46 25.94 -8.52
N ALA A 28 -14.60 24.86 -9.30
CA ALA A 28 -15.36 23.70 -8.88
C ALA A 28 -14.66 22.95 -7.74
N VAL A 29 -15.41 22.61 -6.69
CA VAL A 29 -14.94 21.76 -5.57
C VAL A 29 -14.94 20.26 -5.92
N THR A 30 -15.42 19.89 -7.10
CA THR A 30 -15.57 18.51 -7.56
C THR A 30 -14.22 17.82 -7.66
N ARG A 31 -14.08 16.66 -6.99
CA ARG A 31 -12.99 15.71 -7.24
C ARG A 31 -13.44 14.74 -8.33
N GLN A 32 -12.70 14.65 -9.43
CA GLN A 32 -13.05 13.77 -10.55
C GLN A 32 -12.66 12.33 -10.25
N TYR A 33 -13.52 11.61 -9.54
CA TYR A 33 -13.40 10.17 -9.36
C TYR A 33 -13.60 9.44 -10.71
N PRO A 34 -12.80 8.42 -11.08
CA PRO A 34 -11.77 7.73 -10.29
C PRO A 34 -10.34 8.30 -10.41
N HIS A 35 -10.13 9.35 -11.21
CA HIS A 35 -8.80 9.93 -11.45
C HIS A 35 -8.20 10.62 -10.21
N VAL A 36 -9.05 11.25 -9.39
CA VAL A 36 -8.68 11.87 -8.11
C VAL A 36 -9.49 11.22 -7.00
N LYS A 37 -8.85 10.33 -6.23
CA LYS A 37 -9.46 9.65 -5.08
C LYS A 37 -9.66 10.61 -3.89
N PRO A 38 -10.64 10.36 -3.01
CA PRO A 38 -10.77 11.09 -1.76
C PRO A 38 -9.56 10.85 -0.86
N ASP A 39 -9.22 11.86 -0.06
CA ASP A 39 -8.23 11.71 1.01
C ASP A 39 -8.98 11.21 2.24
N LEU A 40 -8.65 10.00 2.69
CA LEU A 40 -9.34 9.33 3.79
C LEU A 40 -8.59 9.56 5.09
N ALA A 41 -9.33 9.82 6.17
CA ALA A 41 -8.74 9.96 7.48
C ALA A 41 -8.09 8.62 7.92
N PRO A 42 -7.03 8.64 8.74
CA PRO A 42 -6.34 7.41 9.17
C PRO A 42 -7.23 6.39 9.91
N ARG A 43 -8.31 6.85 10.55
CA ARG A 43 -9.28 6.01 11.27
C ARG A 43 -10.55 5.74 10.47
N THR A 44 -10.47 5.81 9.14
CA THR A 44 -11.60 5.49 8.27
C THR A 44 -11.96 4.01 8.39
N ARG A 45 -13.26 3.73 8.42
CA ARG A 45 -13.81 2.38 8.48
C ARG A 45 -14.16 1.91 7.07
N GLY A 46 -13.21 1.28 6.40
CA GLY A 46 -13.43 0.61 5.12
C GLY A 46 -13.84 -0.85 5.35
N VAL A 47 -13.11 -1.77 4.75
CA VAL A 47 -13.25 -3.21 4.98
C VAL A 47 -12.57 -3.67 6.26
N ILE A 48 -13.04 -4.79 6.78
CA ILE A 48 -12.44 -5.46 7.94
C ILE A 48 -11.41 -6.45 7.40
N ALA A 49 -10.15 -6.33 7.83
CA ALA A 49 -9.08 -7.27 7.56
C ALA A 49 -8.92 -8.27 8.72
N LEU A 50 -8.44 -9.48 8.42
CA LEU A 50 -8.21 -10.55 9.40
C LEU A 50 -6.74 -10.99 9.38
N MET A 51 -6.10 -11.02 10.55
CA MET A 51 -4.86 -11.75 10.79
C MET A 51 -5.20 -13.10 11.43
N GLU A 52 -5.20 -14.17 10.63
CA GLU A 52 -5.63 -15.51 11.05
C GLU A 52 -4.79 -16.04 12.23
N GLU A 53 -3.49 -15.73 12.23
CA GLU A 53 -2.53 -16.18 13.23
C GLU A 53 -2.85 -15.67 14.64
N ASN A 54 -3.50 -14.50 14.73
CA ASN A 54 -3.92 -13.86 15.97
C ASN A 54 -5.29 -14.37 16.47
N CYS A 55 -6.10 -14.99 15.61
CA CYS A 55 -7.43 -15.45 15.97
C CYS A 55 -7.37 -16.72 16.84
N THR A 56 -7.95 -16.66 18.03
CA THR A 56 -8.02 -17.80 18.97
C THR A 56 -9.39 -18.48 19.02
N VAL A 57 -10.30 -18.09 18.13
CA VAL A 57 -11.69 -18.59 18.09
C VAL A 57 -12.42 -18.38 19.43
N CYS A 58 -12.22 -17.22 20.06
CA CYS A 58 -12.89 -16.88 21.33
C CYS A 58 -14.40 -16.57 21.17
N MET A 59 -14.87 -16.37 19.93
CA MET A 59 -16.26 -16.05 19.56
C MET A 59 -16.79 -14.70 20.10
N LEU A 60 -15.94 -13.83 20.64
CA LEU A 60 -16.36 -12.52 21.15
C LEU A 60 -16.87 -11.61 20.01
N CYS A 61 -16.12 -11.54 18.91
CA CYS A 61 -16.49 -10.70 17.76
C CYS A 61 -17.84 -11.09 17.15
N ALA A 62 -18.11 -12.39 17.02
CA ALA A 62 -19.39 -12.88 16.49
C ALA A 62 -20.55 -12.63 17.46
N ARG A 63 -20.32 -12.77 18.78
CA ARG A 63 -21.34 -12.55 19.81
C ARG A 63 -21.72 -11.09 19.96
N GLU A 64 -20.74 -10.19 19.87
CA GLU A 64 -20.95 -8.75 20.08
C GLU A 64 -21.35 -8.02 18.79
N CYS A 65 -21.23 -8.66 17.62
CA CYS A 65 -21.75 -8.10 16.39
C CYS A 65 -23.26 -7.78 16.57
N PRO A 66 -23.73 -6.56 16.26
CA PRO A 66 -25.16 -6.25 16.39
C PRO A 66 -26.02 -6.95 15.33
N ASP A 67 -25.45 -7.25 14.15
CA ASP A 67 -26.15 -7.84 13.01
C ASP A 67 -25.94 -9.35 12.87
N TRP A 68 -25.09 -9.95 13.71
CA TRP A 68 -24.68 -11.37 13.66
C TRP A 68 -24.15 -11.80 12.28
N CYS A 69 -23.41 -10.92 11.60
CA CYS A 69 -22.90 -11.14 10.24
C CYS A 69 -21.58 -11.92 10.16
N ILE A 70 -21.08 -12.46 11.28
CA ILE A 70 -19.78 -13.16 11.34
C ILE A 70 -20.01 -14.67 11.55
N TYR A 71 -19.50 -15.48 10.64
CA TYR A 71 -19.55 -16.94 10.71
C TYR A 71 -18.17 -17.49 11.08
N ILE A 72 -18.11 -18.32 12.12
CA ILE A 72 -16.86 -18.89 12.62
C ILE A 72 -17.05 -20.40 12.83
N GLU A 73 -16.16 -21.19 12.24
CA GLU A 73 -16.05 -22.64 12.45
C GLU A 73 -14.63 -22.97 12.93
N SER A 74 -14.53 -23.95 13.83
CA SER A 74 -13.26 -24.35 14.43
C SER A 74 -13.27 -25.80 14.91
N HIS A 75 -12.10 -26.42 14.92
CA HIS A 75 -11.88 -27.72 15.53
C HIS A 75 -10.84 -27.64 16.65
N LYS A 76 -10.78 -28.70 17.45
CA LYS A 76 -9.84 -28.83 18.57
C LYS A 76 -8.63 -29.63 18.13
N GLU A 77 -7.47 -29.00 18.18
CA GLU A 77 -6.18 -29.63 17.91
C GLU A 77 -5.44 -29.89 19.24
N ARG A 78 -4.74 -31.02 19.32
CA ARG A 78 -3.86 -31.31 20.46
C ARG A 78 -2.48 -30.77 20.18
N VAL A 79 -2.01 -29.88 21.04
CA VAL A 79 -0.68 -29.30 20.97
C VAL A 79 0.24 -30.08 21.90
N PRO A 80 1.39 -30.58 21.40
CA PRO A 80 2.37 -31.25 22.24
C PRO A 80 2.90 -30.29 23.30
N PRO A 81 3.29 -30.79 24.47
CA PRO A 81 3.82 -29.95 25.53
C PRO A 81 5.11 -29.23 25.09
N ALA A 82 5.21 -27.94 25.38
CA ALA A 82 6.40 -27.13 25.09
C ALA A 82 7.64 -27.53 25.93
N THR A 83 7.45 -28.37 26.94
CA THR A 83 8.50 -28.86 27.83
C THR A 83 8.39 -30.38 27.95
N GLU A 84 9.50 -31.09 27.92
CA GLU A 84 9.53 -32.55 28.12
C GLU A 84 8.85 -32.91 29.46
N GLY A 85 7.87 -33.81 29.41
CA GLY A 85 7.05 -34.21 30.57
C GLY A 85 5.81 -33.35 30.84
N GLY A 86 5.52 -32.34 30.02
CA GLY A 86 4.30 -31.52 30.15
C GLY A 86 3.00 -32.25 29.73
N ARG A 87 1.86 -31.70 30.14
CA ARG A 87 0.52 -32.21 29.76
C ARG A 87 0.14 -31.70 28.36
N GLU A 88 -0.41 -32.59 27.53
CA GLU A 88 -1.05 -32.22 26.26
C GLU A 88 -2.11 -31.14 26.48
N ARG A 89 -2.05 -30.08 25.67
CA ARG A 89 -3.04 -29.00 25.69
C ARG A 89 -3.92 -29.11 24.46
N THR A 90 -5.15 -28.62 24.58
CA THR A 90 -6.06 -28.50 23.44
C THR A 90 -6.16 -27.03 23.06
N ARG A 91 -5.95 -26.72 21.78
CA ARG A 91 -6.12 -25.39 21.20
C ARG A 91 -7.25 -25.46 20.18
N ASN A 92 -8.05 -24.39 20.09
CA ASN A 92 -8.99 -24.24 18.99
C ASN A 92 -8.24 -23.72 17.76
N GLN A 93 -8.33 -24.45 16.65
CA GLN A 93 -7.80 -24.04 15.35
C GLN A 93 -8.95 -23.49 14.51
N LEU A 94 -8.74 -22.34 13.89
CA LEU A 94 -9.74 -21.68 13.05
C LEU A 94 -9.85 -22.42 11.71
N ASP A 95 -11.05 -22.91 11.38
CA ASP A 95 -11.33 -23.56 10.10
C ASP A 95 -11.85 -22.54 9.11
N ARG A 96 -12.91 -21.83 9.50
CA ARG A 96 -13.61 -20.85 8.69
C ARG A 96 -13.84 -19.58 9.48
N PHE A 97 -13.64 -18.44 8.82
CA PHE A 97 -14.04 -17.14 9.31
C PHE A 97 -14.58 -16.36 8.13
N ALA A 98 -15.86 -16.01 8.16
CA ALA A 98 -16.49 -15.25 7.09
C ALA A 98 -17.25 -14.07 7.66
N ILE A 99 -17.24 -12.95 6.92
CA ILE A 99 -18.07 -11.79 7.21
C ILE A 99 -19.02 -11.59 6.03
N ASP A 100 -20.32 -11.50 6.32
CA ASP A 100 -21.32 -11.05 5.36
C ASP A 100 -21.39 -9.52 5.36
N PHE A 101 -20.80 -8.91 4.34
CA PHE A 101 -20.80 -7.45 4.17
C PHE A 101 -22.12 -6.91 3.60
N ALA A 102 -23.06 -7.76 3.18
CA ALA A 102 -24.42 -7.32 2.88
C ALA A 102 -25.21 -7.03 4.16
N LEU A 103 -24.81 -7.61 5.30
CA LEU A 103 -25.44 -7.41 6.61
C LEU A 103 -24.65 -6.46 7.52
N CYS A 104 -23.32 -6.43 7.40
CA CYS A 104 -22.45 -5.61 8.26
C CYS A 104 -22.78 -4.11 8.20
N MET A 105 -23.02 -3.48 9.36
CA MET A 105 -23.21 -2.02 9.45
C MET A 105 -21.93 -1.19 9.71
N TYR A 106 -20.74 -1.79 9.65
CA TYR A 106 -19.45 -1.11 9.85
C TYR A 106 -19.30 -0.39 11.21
N CYS A 107 -19.90 -0.95 12.27
CA CYS A 107 -19.86 -0.38 13.61
C CYS A 107 -18.48 -0.47 14.30
N GLY A 108 -17.64 -1.43 13.90
CA GLY A 108 -16.30 -1.65 14.45
C GLY A 108 -16.22 -2.36 15.79
N ILE A 109 -17.36 -2.76 16.36
CA ILE A 109 -17.40 -3.39 17.68
C ILE A 109 -16.60 -4.70 17.68
N CYS A 110 -16.68 -5.49 16.61
CA CYS A 110 -15.91 -6.72 16.46
C CYS A 110 -14.38 -6.54 16.52
N ILE A 111 -13.88 -5.37 16.12
CA ILE A 111 -12.46 -5.01 16.20
C ILE A 111 -12.10 -4.62 17.64
N GLU A 112 -12.88 -3.72 18.25
CA GLU A 112 -12.63 -3.23 19.61
C GLU A 112 -12.75 -4.32 20.68
N VAL A 113 -13.63 -5.31 20.49
CA VAL A 113 -13.79 -6.42 21.45
C VAL A 113 -12.83 -7.57 21.21
N CYS A 114 -12.04 -7.55 20.13
CA CYS A 114 -11.09 -8.60 19.86
C CYS A 114 -9.91 -8.48 20.84
N PRO A 115 -9.72 -9.41 21.80
CA PRO A 115 -8.68 -9.26 22.81
C PRO A 115 -7.28 -9.66 22.31
N PHE A 116 -7.17 -10.09 21.05
CA PHE A 116 -5.93 -10.57 20.43
C PHE A 116 -5.55 -9.77 19.18
N ASP A 117 -6.24 -8.64 18.91
CA ASP A 117 -6.01 -7.82 17.72
C ASP A 117 -5.93 -8.67 16.43
N ALA A 118 -6.95 -9.50 16.22
CA ALA A 118 -7.05 -10.33 15.01
C ALA A 118 -7.77 -9.60 13.86
N LEU A 119 -8.56 -8.57 14.17
CA LEU A 119 -9.34 -7.82 13.19
C LEU A 119 -8.89 -6.37 13.13
N PHE A 120 -8.81 -5.81 11.93
CA PHE A 120 -8.34 -4.44 11.71
C PHE A 120 -9.19 -3.71 10.67
N TRP A 121 -9.17 -2.37 10.74
CA TRP A 121 -9.70 -1.55 9.66
C TRP A 121 -8.68 -1.39 8.54
N SER A 122 -9.08 -1.77 7.33
CA SER A 122 -8.42 -1.39 6.09
C SER A 122 -9.13 -0.17 5.49
N PRO A 123 -8.39 0.75 4.83
CA PRO A 123 -8.97 1.90 4.15
C PRO A 123 -9.63 1.54 2.82
N GLU A 124 -9.58 0.27 2.38
CA GLU A 124 -10.23 -0.17 1.16
C GLU A 124 -11.75 -0.06 1.29
N PHE A 125 -12.40 0.53 0.28
CA PHE A 125 -13.86 0.73 0.24
C PHE A 125 -14.46 0.35 -1.12
N GLU A 126 -13.62 0.01 -2.11
CA GLU A 126 -14.01 -0.23 -3.50
C GLU A 126 -14.11 -1.75 -3.79
N TYR A 127 -15.06 -2.44 -3.16
CA TYR A 127 -15.24 -3.90 -3.29
C TYR A 127 -16.68 -4.31 -3.67
N SER A 128 -17.39 -3.44 -4.37
CA SER A 128 -18.74 -3.74 -4.85
C SER A 128 -18.73 -4.93 -5.81
N THR A 129 -19.74 -5.81 -5.68
CA THR A 129 -19.89 -7.03 -6.48
C THR A 129 -21.19 -7.01 -7.28
N TYR A 130 -21.35 -7.95 -8.23
CA TYR A 130 -22.58 -8.04 -9.03
C TYR A 130 -23.69 -8.84 -8.34
N THR A 131 -23.31 -9.76 -7.47
CA THR A 131 -24.25 -10.62 -6.73
C THR A 131 -24.05 -10.46 -5.23
N ILE A 132 -25.14 -10.63 -4.47
CA ILE A 132 -25.11 -10.49 -3.01
C ILE A 132 -24.26 -11.59 -2.35
N GLY A 133 -24.24 -12.80 -2.91
CA GLY A 133 -23.44 -13.92 -2.39
C GLY A 133 -21.94 -13.65 -2.43
N GLU A 134 -21.48 -12.80 -3.36
CA GLU A 134 -20.07 -12.38 -3.45
C GLU A 134 -19.67 -11.40 -2.32
N LEU A 135 -20.62 -10.82 -1.57
CA LEU A 135 -20.33 -9.97 -0.40
C LEU A 135 -20.04 -10.77 0.87
N ILE A 136 -20.17 -12.10 0.81
CA ILE A 136 -19.67 -12.98 1.87
C ILE A 136 -18.19 -13.18 1.59
N HIS A 137 -17.35 -12.64 2.46
CA HIS A 137 -15.91 -12.74 2.32
C HIS A 137 -15.34 -13.69 3.36
N GLU A 138 -14.76 -14.78 2.87
CA GLU A 138 -14.06 -15.79 3.65
C GLU A 138 -12.67 -15.30 4.10
N LYS A 139 -12.06 -16.03 5.02
CA LYS A 139 -10.84 -15.63 5.74
C LYS A 139 -9.68 -15.25 4.81
N GLU A 140 -9.57 -15.90 3.66
CA GLU A 140 -8.54 -15.64 2.66
C GLU A 140 -8.68 -14.23 2.09
N ARG A 141 -9.91 -13.83 1.74
CA ARG A 141 -10.19 -12.48 1.24
C ARG A 141 -9.95 -11.41 2.30
N LEU A 142 -10.33 -11.69 3.55
CA LEU A 142 -10.08 -10.79 4.67
C LEU A 142 -8.58 -10.63 4.96
N ARG A 143 -7.79 -11.68 4.73
CA ARG A 143 -6.34 -11.68 4.91
C ARG A 143 -5.62 -10.83 3.86
N GLU A 144 -6.09 -10.80 2.62
CA GLU A 144 -5.56 -9.93 1.55
C GLU A 144 -5.61 -8.46 1.95
N TRP A 145 -6.67 -8.03 2.62
CA TRP A 145 -6.81 -6.63 3.06
C TRP A 145 -5.88 -6.22 4.18
N MET A 146 -5.24 -7.18 4.86
CA MET A 146 -4.26 -6.88 5.91
C MET A 146 -3.08 -6.05 5.36
N ASP A 147 -2.74 -6.21 4.08
CA ASP A 147 -1.64 -5.48 3.43
C ASP A 147 -1.91 -3.96 3.31
N THR A 148 -3.17 -3.56 3.41
CA THR A 148 -3.61 -2.16 3.31
C THR A 148 -3.88 -1.51 4.66
N VAL A 149 -3.81 -2.29 5.75
CA VAL A 149 -4.02 -1.77 7.11
C VAL A 149 -2.90 -0.78 7.45
N PRO A 150 -3.23 0.47 7.82
CA PRO A 150 -2.23 1.45 8.19
C PRO A 150 -1.51 1.02 9.48
N PRO A 151 -0.22 1.32 9.63
CA PRO A 151 0.49 1.05 10.87
C PRO A 151 -0.16 1.83 12.02
N PRO A 152 -0.05 1.32 13.27
CA PRO A 152 -0.56 2.02 14.43
C PRO A 152 0.08 3.42 14.52
N PRO A 153 -0.67 4.43 15.01
CA PRO A 153 -0.12 5.77 15.18
C PRO A 153 1.11 5.73 16.09
N PRO A 154 2.07 6.65 15.90
CA PRO A 154 3.22 6.74 16.76
C PRO A 154 2.78 6.96 18.21
N LEU A 155 3.56 6.43 19.15
CA LEU A 155 3.35 6.66 20.56
C LEU A 155 3.47 8.17 20.85
N GLU A 156 2.66 8.66 21.78
CA GLU A 156 2.70 10.06 22.23
C GLU A 156 4.10 10.42 22.75
N GLU A 157 4.50 11.68 22.62
CA GLU A 157 5.82 12.15 23.07
C GLU A 157 5.99 11.90 24.59
N GLY A 158 6.99 11.07 24.93
CA GLY A 158 7.27 10.68 26.32
C GLY A 158 6.60 9.38 26.78
N ALA A 159 5.82 8.72 25.94
CA ALA A 159 5.33 7.36 26.22
C ALA A 159 6.46 6.34 26.11
N GLU A 160 6.58 5.49 27.13
CA GLU A 160 7.55 4.38 27.12
C GLU A 160 7.14 3.37 26.04
N GLN A 161 8.10 2.97 25.20
CA GLN A 161 7.83 1.95 24.20
C GLN A 161 7.49 0.64 24.92
N PRO A 162 6.47 -0.12 24.44
CA PRO A 162 6.22 -1.44 24.98
C PRO A 162 7.51 -2.26 24.92
N PRO A 163 7.90 -2.96 26.01
CA PRO A 163 9.18 -3.68 26.08
C PRO A 163 9.30 -4.74 24.98
N GLU A 164 8.18 -5.31 24.54
CA GLU A 164 8.12 -6.24 23.42
C GLU A 164 8.48 -5.57 22.08
N LEU A 165 8.01 -4.34 21.86
CA LEU A 165 8.31 -3.56 20.66
C LEU A 165 9.78 -3.14 20.62
N GLY A 166 10.33 -2.73 21.78
CA GLY A 166 11.74 -2.41 21.94
C GLY A 166 12.64 -3.61 21.65
N ALA A 167 12.33 -4.76 22.24
CA ALA A 167 13.07 -6.01 21.99
C ALA A 167 12.98 -6.47 20.53
N ALA A 168 11.81 -6.31 19.89
CA ALA A 168 11.61 -6.64 18.48
C ALA A 168 12.40 -5.69 17.57
N LEU A 169 12.39 -4.38 17.83
CA LEU A 169 13.19 -3.38 17.11
C LEU A 169 14.69 -3.65 17.23
N GLU A 170 15.17 -4.00 18.42
CA GLU A 170 16.56 -4.38 18.64
C GLU A 170 16.96 -5.63 17.85
N ARG A 171 16.12 -6.68 17.86
CA ARG A 171 16.34 -7.90 17.06
C ARG A 171 16.38 -7.59 15.56
N ALA A 172 15.38 -6.86 15.06
CA ALA A 172 15.31 -6.47 13.64
C ALA A 172 16.51 -5.60 13.23
N ASN A 173 16.94 -4.67 14.09
CA ASN A 173 18.14 -3.87 13.85
C ASN A 173 19.40 -4.75 13.82
N LYS A 174 19.52 -5.73 14.73
CA LYS A 174 20.64 -6.66 14.77
C LYS A 174 20.70 -7.55 13.53
N GLU A 175 19.55 -8.07 13.07
CA GLU A 175 19.43 -8.83 11.83
C GLU A 175 19.79 -7.99 10.61
N ARG A 176 19.30 -6.74 10.54
CA ARG A 176 19.65 -5.79 9.46
C ARG A 176 21.15 -5.51 9.44
N GLN A 177 21.77 -5.28 10.60
CA GLN A 177 23.21 -5.05 10.69
C GLN A 177 24.01 -6.29 10.29
N ALA A 178 23.56 -7.49 10.69
CA ALA A 178 24.18 -8.74 10.28
C ALA A 178 24.07 -8.96 8.75
N ALA A 179 22.92 -8.67 8.15
CA ALA A 179 22.73 -8.75 6.70
C ALA A 179 23.61 -7.75 5.94
N LEU A 180 23.71 -6.50 6.42
CA LEU A 180 24.60 -5.49 5.85
C LEU A 180 26.08 -5.87 6.00
N ALA A 181 26.47 -6.43 7.15
CA ALA A 181 27.83 -6.91 7.38
C ALA A 181 28.17 -8.09 6.46
N ALA A 182 27.25 -9.05 6.29
CA ALA A 182 27.41 -10.16 5.35
C ALA A 182 27.51 -9.68 3.90
N GLN A 183 26.71 -8.68 3.51
CA GLN A 183 26.76 -8.09 2.18
C GLN A 183 28.09 -7.34 1.92
N ARG A 184 28.61 -6.61 2.92
CA ARG A 184 29.93 -5.98 2.86
C ARG A 184 31.04 -7.02 2.73
N GLN A 185 31.00 -8.07 3.53
CA GLN A 185 31.99 -9.16 3.47
C GLN A 185 31.94 -9.89 2.12
N ALA A 186 30.76 -10.17 1.57
CA ALA A 186 30.61 -10.78 0.25
C ALA A 186 31.16 -9.87 -0.86
N THR A 187 30.94 -8.56 -0.77
CA THR A 187 31.48 -7.57 -1.72
C THR A 187 33.01 -7.49 -1.63
N GLU A 188 33.57 -7.50 -0.42
CA GLU A 188 35.01 -7.50 -0.18
C GLU A 188 35.69 -8.80 -0.62
N GLN A 189 35.04 -9.95 -0.45
CA GLN A 189 35.54 -11.25 -0.91
C GLN A 189 35.48 -11.37 -2.43
N ALA A 190 34.42 -10.88 -3.07
CA ALA A 190 34.35 -10.78 -4.53
C ALA A 190 35.46 -9.87 -5.09
N ALA A 191 35.82 -8.80 -4.39
CA ALA A 191 36.94 -7.93 -4.75
C ALA A 191 38.33 -8.61 -4.56
N ARG A 192 38.44 -9.62 -3.70
CA ARG A 192 39.70 -10.36 -3.43
C ARG A 192 39.84 -11.65 -4.24
N GLY A 193 38.75 -12.21 -4.77
CA GLY A 193 38.71 -13.52 -5.44
C GLY A 193 38.75 -13.51 -6.97
N GLY A 194 38.82 -12.34 -7.62
CA GLY A 194 38.99 -12.26 -9.08
C GLY A 194 40.41 -12.63 -9.53
N PRO A 195 40.61 -13.43 -10.59
CA PRO A 195 41.94 -13.70 -11.12
C PRO A 195 42.59 -12.42 -11.67
N ALA A 196 43.92 -12.35 -11.60
CA ALA A 196 44.71 -11.27 -12.17
C ALA A 196 44.53 -11.19 -13.70
N GLY A 197 43.59 -10.37 -14.15
CA GLY A 197 43.50 -9.84 -15.51
C GLY A 197 44.58 -8.77 -15.75
N PRO A 198 44.88 -8.43 -17.02
CA PRO A 198 46.13 -7.77 -17.39
C PRO A 198 46.27 -6.38 -16.74
N ALA A 199 47.54 -5.98 -16.60
CA ALA A 199 48.04 -4.80 -15.91
C ALA A 199 47.09 -3.59 -15.93
N ARG A 200 46.94 -2.97 -14.76
CA ARG A 200 46.23 -1.72 -14.50
C ARG A 200 46.61 -0.65 -15.54
N GLY A 201 45.81 -0.56 -16.60
CA GLY A 201 45.54 0.73 -17.23
C GLY A 201 44.69 1.50 -16.24
N ALA A 202 45.21 2.60 -15.69
CA ALA A 202 44.52 3.44 -14.75
C ALA A 202 43.16 3.87 -15.34
N VAL A 203 42.07 3.38 -14.76
CA VAL A 203 40.79 4.10 -14.84
C VAL A 203 40.99 5.33 -13.95
N ARG A 204 41.45 6.41 -14.59
CA ARG A 204 41.22 7.77 -14.12
C ARG A 204 39.72 7.94 -13.93
N GLU A 205 39.32 8.73 -12.94
CA GLU A 205 37.93 9.15 -12.74
C GLU A 205 37.28 9.49 -14.09
N ASP A 206 36.45 8.58 -14.60
CA ASP A 206 35.77 8.74 -15.88
C ASP A 206 34.61 9.73 -15.67
N GLU A 207 34.95 11.00 -15.86
CA GLU A 207 34.09 12.13 -16.26
C GLU A 207 32.65 11.70 -16.62
N GLU A 208 31.71 12.02 -15.74
CA GLU A 208 30.27 11.79 -15.96
C GLU A 208 29.84 12.43 -17.28
N ILE A 209 29.65 11.61 -18.32
CA ILE A 209 29.01 12.06 -19.55
C ILE A 209 27.53 12.29 -19.21
N GLU A 210 27.18 13.54 -18.93
CA GLU A 210 25.80 13.99 -18.79
C GLU A 210 25.14 14.09 -20.17
N VAL A 211 23.99 13.45 -20.31
CA VAL A 211 23.18 13.47 -21.54
C VAL A 211 21.76 13.83 -21.14
N GLU A 212 21.19 14.83 -21.80
CA GLU A 212 19.81 15.23 -21.58
C GLU A 212 18.85 14.12 -22.05
N ALA A 213 17.93 13.73 -21.17
CA ALA A 213 17.12 12.53 -21.35
C ALA A 213 15.90 12.79 -22.26
N GLU A 214 16.07 12.54 -23.56
CA GLU A 214 14.97 12.48 -24.53
C GLU A 214 14.30 11.10 -24.57
N VAL A 215 13.11 11.02 -25.17
CA VAL A 215 12.34 9.78 -25.29
C VAL A 215 12.74 9.09 -26.60
N ASP A 216 13.27 7.87 -26.52
CA ASP A 216 13.44 7.04 -27.71
C ASP A 216 12.05 6.60 -28.22
N GLN A 217 11.59 7.20 -29.33
CA GLN A 217 10.23 7.06 -29.83
C GLN A 217 9.91 5.62 -30.28
N ASP A 218 10.91 4.89 -30.80
CA ASP A 218 10.72 3.51 -31.27
C ASP A 218 10.51 2.58 -30.07
N VAL A 219 11.33 2.74 -29.03
CA VAL A 219 11.18 2.01 -27.76
C VAL A 219 9.87 2.39 -27.08
N TYR A 220 9.47 3.66 -27.13
CA TYR A 220 8.22 4.12 -26.56
C TYR A 220 6.99 3.48 -27.23
N GLN A 221 6.92 3.48 -28.56
CA GLN A 221 5.80 2.89 -29.31
C GLN A 221 5.75 1.36 -29.14
N ALA A 222 6.91 0.68 -29.11
CA ALA A 222 6.96 -0.76 -28.84
C ALA A 222 6.41 -1.10 -27.45
N LEU A 223 6.76 -0.33 -26.42
CA LEU A 223 6.28 -0.56 -25.06
C LEU A 223 4.78 -0.27 -24.90
N LEU A 224 4.23 0.68 -25.64
CA LEU A 224 2.78 0.91 -25.70
C LEU A 224 2.05 -0.24 -26.42
N ALA A 225 2.62 -0.76 -27.52
CA ALA A 225 2.08 -1.92 -28.22
C ALA A 225 2.09 -3.20 -27.36
N GLU A 226 3.06 -3.32 -26.44
CA GLU A 226 3.12 -4.39 -25.42
C GLU A 226 2.14 -4.16 -24.23
N GLY A 227 1.33 -3.11 -24.24
CA GLY A 227 0.33 -2.83 -23.22
C GLY A 227 0.88 -2.20 -21.92
N LYS A 228 2.09 -1.65 -21.93
CA LYS A 228 2.64 -0.94 -20.75
C LYS A 228 2.00 0.44 -20.62
N SER A 229 1.81 0.88 -19.38
CA SER A 229 1.28 2.22 -19.10
C SER A 229 2.21 3.33 -19.61
N GLU A 230 1.62 4.45 -20.02
CA GLU A 230 2.34 5.59 -20.61
C GLU A 230 3.51 6.07 -19.75
N ARG A 231 3.31 6.12 -18.42
CA ARG A 231 4.34 6.49 -17.45
C ARG A 231 5.54 5.53 -17.47
N VAL A 232 5.29 4.23 -17.54
CA VAL A 232 6.33 3.19 -17.57
C VAL A 232 7.04 3.19 -18.93
N ALA A 233 6.28 3.32 -20.02
CA ALA A 233 6.82 3.40 -21.38
C ALA A 233 7.75 4.60 -21.53
N ARG A 234 7.33 5.80 -21.08
CA ARG A 234 8.11 7.03 -21.17
C ARG A 234 9.39 6.99 -20.33
N ALA A 235 9.33 6.46 -19.11
CA ALA A 235 10.52 6.32 -18.25
C ALA A 235 11.56 5.34 -18.84
N ARG A 236 11.10 4.20 -19.37
CA ARG A 236 11.98 3.20 -19.98
C ARG A 236 12.58 3.67 -21.30
N ALA A 237 11.80 4.37 -22.13
CA ALA A 237 12.26 4.98 -23.36
C ALA A 237 13.32 6.08 -23.12
N LYS A 238 13.17 6.90 -22.06
CA LYS A 238 14.20 7.85 -21.66
C LYS A 238 15.51 7.18 -21.23
N ALA A 239 15.42 6.13 -20.43
CA ALA A 239 16.60 5.37 -20.01
C ALA A 239 17.28 4.66 -21.21
N ALA A 240 16.51 4.20 -22.19
CA ALA A 240 17.03 3.61 -23.41
C ALA A 240 17.80 4.63 -24.26
N TYR A 241 17.24 5.83 -24.46
CA TYR A 241 17.89 6.93 -25.16
C TYR A 241 19.23 7.30 -24.51
N VAL A 242 19.23 7.55 -23.20
CA VAL A 242 20.45 7.94 -22.45
C VAL A 242 21.53 6.86 -22.58
N ARG A 243 21.17 5.57 -22.54
CA ARG A 243 22.15 4.48 -22.71
C ARG A 243 22.71 4.44 -24.13
N LYS A 244 21.87 4.57 -25.15
CA LYS A 244 22.26 4.58 -26.56
C LYS A 244 23.19 5.76 -26.86
N GLU A 245 22.87 6.92 -26.29
CA GLU A 245 23.60 8.16 -26.53
C GLU A 245 24.92 8.20 -25.77
N LYS A 246 24.97 7.75 -24.50
CA LYS A 246 26.24 7.56 -23.79
C LYS A 246 27.14 6.54 -24.50
N ALA A 247 26.57 5.49 -25.09
CA ALA A 247 27.33 4.52 -25.87
C ALA A 247 27.86 5.14 -27.19
N ARG A 248 27.06 5.96 -27.87
CA ARG A 248 27.50 6.74 -29.06
C ARG A 248 28.66 7.67 -28.72
N ILE A 249 28.52 8.49 -27.67
CA ILE A 249 29.55 9.43 -27.25
C ILE A 249 30.82 8.69 -26.82
N ARG A 250 30.72 7.54 -26.14
CA ARG A 250 31.89 6.70 -25.84
C ARG A 250 32.56 6.18 -27.11
N ALA A 251 31.79 5.71 -28.08
CA ALA A 251 32.32 5.20 -29.33
C ALA A 251 33.00 6.32 -30.16
N GLU A 252 32.43 7.53 -30.18
CA GLU A 252 33.00 8.70 -30.83
C GLU A 252 34.28 9.19 -30.14
N ARG A 253 34.30 9.22 -28.79
CA ARG A 253 35.50 9.54 -28.00
C ARG A 253 36.61 8.49 -28.21
N ALA A 254 36.25 7.21 -28.31
CA ALA A 254 37.19 6.13 -28.61
C ALA A 254 37.74 6.21 -30.05
N ALA A 255 36.92 6.61 -31.03
CA ALA A 255 37.33 6.80 -32.42
C ALA A 255 38.20 8.06 -32.62
N ALA A 256 37.91 9.15 -31.90
CA ALA A 256 38.70 10.38 -31.93
C ALA A 256 40.07 10.24 -31.24
N GLY A 257 40.22 9.29 -30.32
CA GLY A 257 41.49 8.94 -29.67
C GLY A 257 42.43 8.03 -30.48
N GLY A 258 42.04 7.64 -31.70
CA GLY A 258 42.79 6.72 -32.57
C GLY A 258 43.65 7.37 -33.65
N GLY A 259 44.04 8.65 -33.48
CA GLY A 259 44.89 9.39 -34.41
C GLY A 259 46.08 10.03 -33.70
N ALA A 260 47.08 9.22 -33.34
CA ALA A 260 48.46 9.61 -33.07
C ALA A 260 49.38 8.45 -33.48
#